data_AF-A0A645J9F9-F1
#
_entry.id   AF-A0A645J9F9-F1
#
_cell.length_a   1.000
_cell.length_b   1.000
_cell.length_c   1.000
_cell.angle_alpha   90.00
_cell.angle_beta   90.00
_cell.angle_gamma   90.00
#
_symmetry.space_group_name_H-M   'P 1'
#
loop_
_entity.id
_entity.type
_entity.pdbx_description
1 polymer ?
#
loop_
_entity_poly.entity_id
_entity_poly.type
_entity_poly.pdbx_seq_one_letter_code
_entity_poly.pdbx_strand_id
1 'polypeptide(L)' 'MLRTSDGWRIAMGSVAPMPLRLKKTEALLAGKPLSDALIEEAALLAATEVSPIDDVRADKQYRLDIVSYLVRDGLTKLR' A
#
# COMPACT_ATOMS: atom_id res chain seq x y z
N MET A 1 -2.52 -7.22 -4.10
CA MET A 1 -3.35 -6.12 -4.63
C MET A 1 -4.06 -6.59 -5.90
N LEU A 2 -5.24 -6.07 -6.21
CA LEU A 2 -6.05 -6.44 -7.37
C LEU A 2 -6.69 -5.19 -7.99
N ARG A 3 -6.89 -5.22 -9.31
CA ARG A 3 -7.68 -4.25 -10.07
C ARG A 3 -8.95 -4.94 -10.54
N THR A 4 -10.12 -4.48 -10.10
CA THR A 4 -11.44 -5.02 -10.50
C THR A 4 -12.18 -3.99 -11.36
N SER A 5 -13.34 -4.37 -11.92
CA SER A 5 -14.28 -3.47 -12.59
C SER A 5 -14.62 -2.24 -11.74
N ASP A 6 -14.81 -2.46 -10.44
CA ASP A 6 -15.21 -1.45 -9.44
C ASP A 6 -14.01 -0.93 -8.63
N GLY A 7 -12.83 -0.87 -9.27
CA GLY A 7 -11.65 -0.16 -8.81
C GLY A 7 -10.57 -1.03 -8.14
N TRP A 8 -9.73 -0.38 -7.34
CA TRP A 8 -8.58 -1.03 -6.70
C TRP A 8 -8.95 -1.75 -5.40
N ARG A 9 -8.26 -2.84 -5.11
CA ARG A 9 -8.37 -3.61 -3.86
C ARG A 9 -6.96 -3.89 -3.32
N ILE A 10 -6.60 -3.26 -2.20
CA ILE A 10 -5.25 -3.33 -1.61
C ILE A 10 -5.40 -3.72 -0.14
N ALA A 11 -4.77 -4.83 0.23
CA ALA A 11 -4.75 -5.34 1.60
C ALA A 11 -3.34 -5.73 2.00
N MET A 12 -3.00 -5.50 3.27
CA MET A 12 -1.68 -5.82 3.85
C MET A 12 -1.86 -6.63 5.14
N GLY A 13 -0.95 -7.59 5.34
CA GLY A 13 -0.79 -8.34 6.59
C GLY A 13 0.57 -8.06 7.23
N SER A 14 0.78 -8.55 8.45
CA SER A 14 2.06 -8.39 9.21
C SER A 14 2.50 -6.95 9.52
N VAL A 15 1.63 -5.95 9.28
CA VAL A 15 1.90 -4.52 9.48
C VAL A 15 0.84 -3.81 10.35
N ALA A 16 0.01 -4.61 11.02
CA ALA A 16 -0.99 -4.22 12.01
C ALA A 16 -1.44 -5.47 12.79
N PRO A 17 -2.19 -5.33 13.91
CA PRO A 17 -2.69 -6.48 14.69
C PRO A 17 -3.62 -7.45 13.93
N MET A 18 -4.25 -6.99 12.84
CA MET A 18 -5.04 -7.81 11.93
C MET A 18 -4.76 -7.38 10.48
N PRO A 19 -4.95 -8.26 9.48
CA PRO A 19 -4.92 -7.86 8.07
C PRO A 19 -5.94 -6.75 7.80
N LEU A 20 -5.51 -5.68 7.11
CA LEU A 20 -6.36 -4.52 6.80
C LEU A 20 -6.39 -4.22 5.30
N ARG A 21 -7.42 -3.47 4.89
CA ARG A 21 -7.50 -2.85 3.56
C ARG A 21 -7.08 -1.39 3.62
N LEU A 22 -6.26 -0.97 2.65
CA LEU A 22 -5.73 0.38 2.53
C LEU A 22 -6.74 1.28 1.78
N LYS A 23 -7.85 1.59 2.45
CA LYS A 23 -9.02 2.23 1.82
C LYS A 23 -8.72 3.64 1.30
N LYS A 24 -7.85 4.41 1.94
CA LYS A 24 -7.45 5.75 1.44
C LYS A 24 -6.62 5.61 0.17
N THR A 25 -5.70 4.64 0.15
CA THR A 25 -4.88 4.30 -1.01
C THR A 25 -5.75 3.81 -2.18
N GLU A 26 -6.72 2.92 -1.92
CA GLU A 26 -7.71 2.48 -2.92
C GLU A 26 -8.52 3.67 -3.48
N ALA A 27 -8.95 4.60 -2.63
CA ALA A 27 -9.70 5.79 -3.03
C ALA A 27 -8.86 6.80 -3.82
N LEU A 28 -7.58 6.98 -3.46
CA LEU A 28 -6.65 7.86 -4.18
C LEU A 28 -6.46 7.41 -5.64
N LEU A 29 -6.39 6.09 -5.87
CA LEU A 29 -6.20 5.47 -7.17
C LEU A 29 -7.49 5.33 -8.00
N ALA A 30 -8.67 5.54 -7.39
CA ALA A 30 -9.96 5.31 -8.03
C ALA A 30 -10.18 6.26 -9.23
N GLY A 31 -10.51 5.70 -10.39
CA GLY A 31 -10.83 6.44 -11.61
C GLY A 31 -9.64 7.15 -12.29
N LYS A 32 -8.41 7.03 -11.77
CA LYS A 32 -7.22 7.69 -12.33
C LYS A 32 -6.35 6.71 -13.13
N PRO A 33 -5.69 7.15 -14.22
CA PRO A 33 -4.62 6.37 -14.86
C PRO A 33 -3.37 6.33 -13.95
N LEU A 34 -2.62 5.22 -13.99
CA LEU A 34 -1.39 5.07 -13.22
C LEU A 34 -0.24 5.87 -13.86
N SER A 35 0.06 7.03 -13.30
CA SER A 35 1.29 7.80 -13.55
C SER A 35 2.33 7.56 -12.45
N ASP A 36 3.61 7.79 -12.74
CA ASP A 36 4.67 7.57 -11.75
C ASP A 36 4.47 8.43 -10.49
N ALA A 37 3.98 9.67 -10.65
CA ALA A 37 3.63 10.55 -9.53
C ALA A 37 2.46 10.02 -8.68
N LEU A 38 1.42 9.46 -9.30
CA LEU A 38 0.29 8.87 -8.56
C LEU A 38 0.69 7.57 -7.84
N ILE A 39 1.59 6.78 -8.45
CA ILE A 39 2.15 5.58 -7.83
C ILE A 39 2.96 5.95 -6.60
N GLU A 40 3.78 7.00 -6.67
CA GLU A 40 4.56 7.51 -5.53
C GLU A 40 3.66 8.05 -4.41
N GLU A 41 2.65 8.85 -4.75
CA GLU A 41 1.66 9.37 -3.80
C GLU A 41 0.92 8.21 -3.08
N ALA A 42 0.50 7.18 -3.82
CA ALA A 42 -0.14 6.00 -3.27
C ALA A 42 0.80 5.16 -2.38
N ALA A 43 2.07 5.04 -2.76
CA ALA A 43 3.09 4.35 -1.99
C ALA A 43 3.37 5.04 -0.65
N LEU A 44 3.42 6.37 -0.62
CA LEU A 44 3.58 7.14 0.61
C LEU A 44 2.31 7.09 1.48
N LEU A 45 1.13 7.25 0.87
CA LEU A 45 -0.16 7.17 1.57
C LEU A 45 -0.39 5.80 2.24
N ALA A 46 -0.02 4.72 1.57
CA ALA A 46 -0.14 3.36 2.09
C ALA A 46 0.60 3.14 3.42
N ALA A 47 1.79 3.73 3.58
CA ALA A 47 2.55 3.66 4.83
C ALA A 47 1.85 4.39 5.99
N THR A 48 0.99 5.37 5.71
CA THR A 48 0.22 6.09 6.75
C THR A 48 -1.05 5.35 7.21
N GLU A 49 -1.46 4.29 6.50
CA GLU A 49 -2.66 3.50 6.83
C GLU A 49 -2.37 2.30 7.74
N VAL A 50 -1.09 1.99 8.00
CA VAL A 50 -0.63 0.82 8.77
C VAL A 50 -0.03 1.24 10.12
N SER A 51 0.08 0.29 11.06
CA SER A 51 0.70 0.54 12.37
C SER A 51 1.45 -0.71 12.85
N PRO A 52 2.66 -0.95 12.31
CA PRO A 52 3.48 -2.08 12.71
C PRO A 52 4.06 -1.87 14.12
N ILE A 53 4.32 -2.99 14.80
CA ILE A 53 5.15 -3.09 16.01
C ILE A 53 6.62 -3.26 15.61
N ASP A 54 7.50 -3.34 16.61
CA ASP A 54 8.87 -3.85 16.50
C ASP A 54 8.92 -5.33 16.95
N ASP A 55 9.69 -6.19 16.29
CA ASP A 55 9.90 -7.58 16.70
C ASP A 55 11.23 -8.16 16.18
N VAL A 56 11.52 -9.43 16.49
CA VAL A 56 12.75 -10.13 16.06
C VAL A 56 12.88 -10.32 14.54
N ARG A 57 11.85 -9.99 13.74
CA ARG A 57 11.85 -10.15 12.28
C ARG A 57 12.20 -8.84 11.58
N ALA A 58 11.77 -7.72 12.13
CA ALA A 58 12.09 -6.37 11.67
C ALA A 58 11.66 -5.31 12.71
N ASP A 59 12.21 -4.11 12.61
CA ASP A 59 11.66 -2.94 13.26
C ASP A 59 10.43 -2.38 12.52
N LYS A 60 9.79 -1.39 13.14
CA LYS A 60 8.63 -0.67 12.65
C LYS A 60 8.94 0.15 11.39
N GLN A 61 10.10 0.79 11.31
CA GLN A 61 10.44 1.69 10.19
C GLN A 61 10.62 0.89 8.90
N TYR A 62 11.38 -0.20 8.95
CA TYR A 62 11.50 -1.16 7.86
C TYR A 62 10.12 -1.67 7.40
N ARG A 63 9.20 -1.93 8.34
CA ARG A 63 7.81 -2.34 8.03
C ARG A 63 6.92 -1.22 7.44
N LEU A 64 7.31 0.05 7.54
CA LEU A 64 6.70 1.17 6.82
C LEU A 64 7.32 1.32 5.42
N ASP A 65 8.65 1.26 5.33
CA ASP A 65 9.41 1.38 4.08
C ASP A 65 9.05 0.26 3.10
N ILE A 66 8.92 -0.98 3.58
CA ILE A 66 8.48 -2.13 2.78
C ILE A 66 7.03 -2.00 2.33
N VAL A 67 6.13 -1.41 3.13
CA VAL A 67 4.74 -1.15 2.69
C VAL A 67 4.73 -0.18 1.52
N SER A 68 5.49 0.91 1.62
CA SER A 68 5.64 1.89 0.54
C SER A 68 6.24 1.25 -0.72
N TYR A 69 7.35 0.52 -0.56
CA TYR A 69 8.00 -0.20 -1.66
C TYR A 69 7.07 -1.21 -2.36
N LEU A 70 6.36 -2.06 -1.62
CA LEU A 70 5.48 -3.08 -2.20
C LEU A 70 4.28 -2.48 -2.94
N VAL A 71 3.75 -1.34 -2.46
CA VAL A 71 2.70 -0.61 -3.17
C VAL A 71 3.25 0.02 -4.45
N ARG A 72 4.42 0.67 -4.40
CA ARG A 72 5.09 1.24 -5.59
C ARG A 72 5.37 0.19 -6.66
N ASP A 73 6.04 -0.89 -6.28
CA ASP A 73 6.45 -1.99 -7.18
C ASP A 73 5.23 -2.69 -7.80
N GLY A 74 4.24 -3.03 -6.97
CA GLY A 74 3.04 -3.71 -7.45
C GLY A 74 2.16 -2.85 -8.36
N LEU A 75 2.03 -1.54 -8.10
CA LEU A 75 1.32 -0.65 -9.01
C LEU A 75 2.09 -0.42 -10.32
N THR A 76 3.42 -0.28 -10.27
CA THR A 76 4.27 -0.18 -11.47
C THR A 76 4.12 -1.40 -12.38
N LYS A 77 3.98 -2.60 -11.80
CA LYS A 77 3.74 -3.86 -12.53
C LYS A 77 2.31 -4.05 -13.05
N LEU A 78 1.35 -3.22 -12.60
CA LEU A 78 -0.07 -3.28 -12.97
C LEU A 78 -0.53 -2.07 -13.80
N ARG A 79 0.42 -1.27 -14.28
CA ARG A 79 0.21 -0.17 -15.23
C ARG A 79 0.02 -0.69 -16.65
#